data_AF-A0A1S4ED41-F1
#
_entry.id   AF-A0A1S4ED41-F1
#
_cell.length_a   1.000
_cell.length_b   1.000
_cell.length_c   1.000
_cell.angle_alpha   90.00
_cell.angle_beta   90.00
_cell.angle_gamma   90.00
#
_symmetry.space_group_name_H-M   'P 1'
#
loop_
_entity.id
_entity.type
_entity.pdbx_description
1 polymer ?
#
loop_
_entity_poly.entity_id
_entity_poly.type
_entity_poly.pdbx_seq_one_letter_code
_entity_poly.pdbx_strand_id
1 'polypeptide(L)'
;MTQQNGGLLRIFPEGGGDKVADIEPMFDRILFFWSDRRNPHEVQPAYKTRYAITLWYFDAKEREEACKRYQRERQRELATSRPT
;
A
#
# COMPACT_ATOMS: atom_id res chain seq x y z
N MET A 1 12.91 -12.76 -20.15
CA MET A 1 13.44 -13.29 -18.87
C MET A 1 12.51 -13.05 -17.69
N THR A 2 11.65 -12.03 -17.71
CA THR A 2 10.70 -11.68 -16.63
C THR A 2 9.51 -12.63 -16.52
N GLN A 3 8.91 -13.04 -17.65
CA GLN A 3 7.72 -13.90 -17.66
C GLN A 3 7.91 -15.28 -16.99
N GLN A 4 9.15 -15.80 -16.95
CA GLN A 4 9.46 -17.07 -16.27
C GLN A 4 9.67 -16.93 -14.75
N ASN A 5 10.07 -15.74 -14.28
CA ASN A 5 10.39 -15.53 -12.87
C ASN A 5 9.21 -15.02 -12.03
N GLY A 6 8.09 -14.66 -12.66
CA GLY A 6 6.90 -14.13 -11.99
C GLY A 6 7.15 -12.79 -11.29
N GLY A 7 6.42 -12.52 -10.20
CA GLY A 7 6.62 -11.34 -9.35
C GLY A 7 6.09 -10.02 -9.93
N LEU A 8 5.14 -10.10 -10.87
CA LEU A 8 4.43 -8.96 -11.43
C LEU A 8 3.63 -8.23 -10.35
N LEU A 9 3.73 -6.90 -10.32
CA LEU A 9 2.80 -6.07 -9.58
C LEU A 9 1.62 -5.76 -10.51
N ARG A 10 0.43 -6.22 -10.14
CA ARG A 10 -0.81 -5.99 -10.88
C ARG A 10 -1.66 -4.97 -10.14
N ILE A 11 -2.02 -3.88 -10.81
CA ILE A 11 -2.89 -2.82 -10.26
C ILE A 11 -4.22 -2.81 -11.01
N PHE A 12 -5.32 -2.69 -10.27
CA PHE A 12 -6.69 -2.61 -10.76
C PHE A 12 -7.28 -1.22 -10.46
N PRO A 13 -7.09 -0.21 -11.32
CA PRO A 13 -7.48 1.17 -11.01
C PRO A 13 -9.00 1.33 -10.87
N GLU A 14 -9.45 1.98 -9.80
CA GLU A 14 -10.86 2.34 -9.61
C GLU A 14 -11.33 3.26 -10.75
N GLY A 15 -12.44 2.93 -11.40
CA GLY A 15 -12.97 3.68 -12.54
C GLY A 15 -12.22 3.46 -13.87
N GLY A 16 -11.22 2.58 -13.90
CA GLY A 16 -10.48 2.20 -15.12
C GLY A 16 -11.22 1.24 -16.06
N GLY A 17 -12.42 0.77 -15.69
CA GLY A 17 -13.11 -0.32 -16.37
C GLY A 17 -12.31 -1.63 -16.26
N ASP A 18 -12.19 -2.36 -17.36
CA ASP A 18 -11.43 -3.62 -17.43
C ASP A 18 -9.91 -3.42 -17.58
N LYS A 19 -9.40 -2.19 -17.42
CA LYS A 19 -7.98 -1.90 -17.58
C LYS A 19 -7.21 -2.39 -16.36
N VAL A 20 -6.22 -3.25 -16.61
CA VAL A 20 -5.29 -3.76 -15.61
C VAL A 20 -3.88 -3.32 -15.97
N ALA A 21 -3.13 -2.84 -14.99
CA ALA A 21 -1.73 -2.46 -15.18
C ALA A 21 -0.82 -3.56 -14.59
N ASP A 22 -0.12 -4.26 -15.48
CA ASP A 22 0.90 -5.25 -15.11
C ASP A 22 2.29 -4.60 -15.18
N ILE A 23 2.94 -4.45 -14.02
CA ILE A 23 4.23 -3.79 -13.86
C ILE A 23 5.31 -4.82 -13.52
N GLU A 24 6.25 -5.02 -14.44
CA GLU A 24 7.42 -5.86 -14.20
C GLU A 24 8.36 -5.25 -13.14
N PRO A 25 8.95 -6.08 -12.25
CA PRO A 25 9.91 -5.63 -11.25
C PRO A 25 11.31 -5.46 -11.84
N MET A 26 11.47 -4.43 -12.68
CA MET A 26 12.74 -4.10 -13.32
C MET A 26 13.70 -3.41 -12.35
N PHE A 27 15.00 -3.72 -12.47
CA PHE A 27 16.04 -2.98 -11.78
C PHE A 27 16.01 -1.51 -12.19
N ASP A 28 16.27 -0.61 -11.23
CA ASP A 28 16.29 0.85 -11.42
C ASP A 28 14.95 1.49 -11.84
N ARG A 29 13.83 0.77 -11.72
CA ARG A 29 12.48 1.30 -11.94
C ARG A 29 11.92 1.94 -10.67
N ILE A 30 11.54 3.22 -10.77
CA ILE A 30 10.73 3.91 -9.76
C ILE A 30 9.26 3.88 -10.18
N LEU A 31 8.37 3.60 -9.23
CA LEU A 31 6.93 3.56 -9.44
C LEU A 31 6.21 4.44 -8.40
N PHE A 32 5.24 5.23 -8.86
CA PHE A 32 4.34 6.02 -8.01
C PHE A 32 2.89 5.60 -8.28
N PHE A 33 2.12 5.39 -7.23
CA PHE A 33 0.67 5.21 -7.30
C PHE A 33 0.02 5.69 -5.99
N TRP A 34 -1.26 6.05 -6.05
CA TRP A 34 -2.00 6.47 -4.87
C TRP A 34 -2.23 5.29 -3.92
N SER A 35 -1.94 5.48 -2.64
CA SER A 35 -2.03 4.42 -1.62
C SER A 35 -3.45 4.13 -1.14
N ASP A 36 -4.43 4.94 -1.54
CA ASP A 36 -5.82 4.74 -1.14
C ASP A 36 -6.53 3.70 -2.03
N ARG A 37 -7.84 3.59 -1.81
CA ARG A 37 -8.76 2.67 -2.51
C ARG A 37 -8.82 2.82 -4.04
N ARG A 38 -8.16 3.81 -4.63
CA ARG A 38 -8.06 3.95 -6.10
C ARG A 38 -7.18 2.90 -6.76
N ASN A 39 -6.23 2.30 -6.03
CA ASN A 39 -5.29 1.32 -6.58
C ASN A 39 -5.25 0.01 -5.78
N PRO A 40 -6.34 -0.79 -5.78
CA PRO A 40 -6.25 -2.20 -5.43
C PRO A 40 -5.14 -2.87 -6.25
N HIS A 41 -4.25 -3.60 -5.59
CA HIS A 41 -3.14 -4.24 -6.26
C HIS A 41 -2.72 -5.53 -5.58
N GLU A 42 -2.15 -6.43 -6.37
CA GLU A 42 -1.61 -7.70 -5.93
C GLU A 42 -0.21 -7.91 -6.52
N VAL A 43 0.61 -8.70 -5.83
CA VAL A 43 1.88 -9.19 -6.37
C VAL A 43 1.70 -10.66 -6.73
N GLN A 44 1.89 -11.00 -8.00
CA GLN A 44 1.83 -12.38 -8.45
C GLN A 44 2.98 -13.23 -7.88
N PRO A 45 2.83 -14.57 -7.83
CA PRO A 45 3.90 -15.45 -7.37
C PRO A 45 5.24 -15.16 -8.06
N ALA A 46 6.33 -15.16 -7.27
CA ALA A 46 7.68 -15.00 -7.77
C ALA A 46 8.47 -16.31 -7.57
N TYR A 47 9.18 -16.74 -8.61
CA TYR A 47 9.95 -18.00 -8.63
C TYR A 47 11.46 -17.77 -8.52
N LYS A 48 11.86 -16.53 -8.23
CA LYS A 48 13.22 -16.11 -7.96
C LYS A 48 13.19 -14.99 -6.91
N THR A 49 14.24 -14.88 -6.10
CA THR A 49 14.38 -13.79 -5.12
C THR A 49 14.22 -12.42 -5.79
N ARG A 50 13.31 -11.60 -5.27
CA ARG A 50 12.94 -10.27 -5.78
C ARG A 50 13.09 -9.25 -4.66
N TYR A 51 13.84 -8.19 -4.90
CA TYR A 51 14.00 -7.08 -3.96
C TYR A 51 13.23 -5.85 -4.44
N ALA A 52 12.66 -5.10 -3.50
CA ALA A 52 12.02 -3.81 -3.73
C ALA A 52 12.11 -2.97 -2.45
N ILE A 53 12.08 -1.64 -2.59
CA ILE A 53 12.01 -0.69 -1.48
C ILE A 53 10.74 0.13 -1.69
N THR A 54 9.93 0.28 -0.63
CA THR A 54 8.66 1.02 -0.67
C THR A 54 8.72 2.20 0.28
N LEU A 55 8.28 3.37 -0.20
CA LEU A 55 8.11 4.58 0.59
C LEU A 55 6.64 5.01 0.53
N TRP A 56 6.12 5.55 1.64
CA TRP A 56 4.80 6.17 1.68
C TRP A 56 4.94 7.64 2.02
N TYR A 57 4.48 8.51 1.12
CA TYR A 57 4.39 9.95 1.35
C TYR A 57 3.06 10.27 2.02
N PHE A 58 3.12 11.03 3.11
CA PHE A 58 1.92 11.45 3.82
C PHE A 58 1.40 12.78 3.29
N ASP A 59 0.09 12.84 3.07
CA ASP A 59 -0.60 14.12 3.05
C ASP A 59 -0.60 14.72 4.47
N ALA A 60 -0.30 16.01 4.56
CA ALA A 60 -0.12 16.68 5.84
C ALA A 60 -1.41 16.70 6.67
N LYS A 61 -2.55 16.95 6.02
CA LYS A 61 -3.86 17.07 6.67
C LYS A 61 -4.38 15.70 7.09
N GLU A 62 -4.36 14.73 6.18
CA GLU A 62 -4.79 13.35 6.47
C GLU A 62 -4.00 12.76 7.65
N ARG A 63 -2.68 12.98 7.68
CA ARG A 63 -1.82 12.52 8.76
C ARG A 63 -2.18 13.16 10.10
N GLU A 64 -2.40 14.47 10.13
CA GLU A 64 -2.79 15.18 11.36
C GLU A 64 -4.12 14.65 11.92
N GLU A 65 -5.12 14.47 11.05
CA GLU A 65 -6.43 13.92 11.41
C GLU A 65 -6.31 12.48 11.94
N ALA A 66 -5.48 11.64 11.31
CA ALA A 66 -5.20 10.28 11.76
C ALA A 66 -4.53 10.25 13.14
N CYS A 67 -3.53 11.11 13.39
CA CYS A 67 -2.89 11.23 14.70
C CYS A 67 -3.89 11.63 15.79
N LYS A 68 -4.74 12.62 15.52
CA LYS A 68 -5.79 13.06 16.46
C LYS A 68 -6.81 11.95 16.76
N ARG A 69 -7.18 11.15 15.75
CA ARG A 69 -8.08 10.00 15.93
C ARG A 69 -7.43 8.92 16.82
N TYR A 70 -6.19 8.54 16.50
CA TYR A 70 -5.43 7.55 17.27
C TYR A 70 -5.26 7.94 18.74
N GLN A 71 -4.92 9.20 19.02
CA GLN A 71 -4.80 9.69 20.40
C GLN A 71 -6.12 9.57 21.19
N ARG A 72 -7.25 9.90 20.56
CA ARG A 72 -8.58 9.78 21.19
C ARG A 72 -8.95 8.33 21.47
N GLU A 73 -8.68 7.42 20.53
CA GLU A 73 -8.94 5.97 20.70
C GLU A 73 -8.09 5.40 21.85
N ARG A 74 -6.79 5.72 21.87
CA ARG A 74 -5.88 5.32 22.96
C ARG A 74 -6.33 5.81 24.34
N GLN A 75 -6.82 7.04 24.44
CA GLN A 75 -7.34 7.57 25.71
C GLN A 75 -8.61 6.83 26.15
N ARG A 76 -9.50 6.49 25.22
CA ARG A 76 -10.70 5.68 25.53
C ARG A 76 -10.33 4.29 26.04
N GLU A 77 -9.39 3.61 25.38
CA GLU A 77 -8.91 2.29 25.82
C GLU A 77 -8.37 2.34 27.25
N LEU A 78 -7.49 3.32 27.55
CA LEU A 78 -6.91 3.51 28.88
C LEU A 78 -7.93 3.84 29.96
N ALA A 79 -8.97 4.62 29.63
CA ALA A 79 -10.06 4.93 30.54
C ALA A 79 -10.92 3.70 30.84
N THR A 80 -11.09 2.80 29.87
CA THR A 80 -11.87 1.57 30.02
C THR A 80 -11.08 0.46 30.74
N SER A 81 -9.74 0.52 30.71
CA SER A 81 -8.87 -0.49 31.31
C SER A 81 -8.44 -0.20 32.76
N ARG A 82 -8.85 0.92 33.37
CA ARG A 82 -8.60 1.17 34.80
C ARG A 82 -9.64 0.44 35.65
N PRO A 83 -9.25 -0.44 36.59
CA PRO A 83 -10.21 -1.00 37.53
C PRO A 83 -10.71 0.13 38.44
N THR A 84 -12.03 0.16 38.67
CA THR A 84 -12.69 1.03 39.65
C THR A 84 -12.19 0.77 41.06
#